data_AF-A0A8T6MRK6-F1
#
_entry.id   AF-A0A8T6MRK6-F1
#
_cell.length_a   1.000
_cell.length_b   1.000
_cell.length_c   1.000
_cell.angle_alpha   90.00
_cell.angle_beta   90.00
_cell.angle_gamma   90.00
#
_symmetry.space_group_name_H-M   'P 1'
#
loop_
_entity.id
_entity.type
_entity.pdbx_description
1 polymer ?
#
loop_
_entity_poly.entity_id
_entity_poly.type
_entity_poly.pdbx_seq_one_letter_code
_entity_poly.pdbx_strand_id
1 'polypeptide(L)'
;MAKIKVGLVGIGNCFSGLIQGIEYYRQNPRQKVIGIMHEKITKYSIHDLDFVAGFDVGNNKIGKTINEAIYEYPNMVNWVPKNKMPKTKAEVYESPALDGVGIWVENRVKPIKSKKSTEQLKKEIKKTIEKTGAEIIVSYLPVGSDKATQFWAQMCLDTNTAFVNCIPSFIASDKKWGAKFAAKKLPVVGDDIKGQVGATIVHRTLARLCDDRGTKIEKTYQINVGGNTDFLNMKEQERLVSKRISKTESVQSQLSQRLADDQIYVGPSDFIPFLGNTKLMFMRIEGRQWANIPYNMEVRLEVDDKANSAGIVIDAARLAKIALERKMGGPIIPACAYLMKHPPRQMSDPQAKTALEDFIRA
;
A
#
# COMPACT_ATOMS: atom_id res chain seq x y z
N MET A 1 -6.01 24.71 11.74
CA MET A 1 -5.08 24.34 10.64
C MET A 1 -5.83 23.54 9.59
N ALA A 2 -5.46 23.63 8.33
CA ALA A 2 -6.10 22.88 7.25
C ALA A 2 -5.87 21.37 7.44
N LYS A 3 -6.95 20.60 7.60
CA LYS A 3 -6.90 19.12 7.63
C LYS A 3 -6.87 18.56 6.21
N ILE A 4 -6.39 17.33 6.09
CA ILE A 4 -6.46 16.52 4.87
C ILE A 4 -7.62 15.55 5.05
N LYS A 5 -8.73 15.76 4.35
CA LYS A 5 -9.90 14.87 4.49
C LYS A 5 -9.72 13.62 3.64
N VAL A 6 -9.59 12.46 4.30
CA VAL A 6 -9.28 11.18 3.65
C VAL A 6 -10.45 10.21 3.78
N GLY A 7 -10.89 9.67 2.65
CA GLY A 7 -11.77 8.50 2.57
C GLY A 7 -10.95 7.21 2.46
N LEU A 8 -11.41 6.13 3.11
CA LEU A 8 -10.69 4.87 3.23
C LEU A 8 -11.46 3.73 2.58
N VAL A 9 -10.81 2.93 1.73
CA VAL A 9 -11.43 1.81 1.02
C VAL A 9 -10.76 0.50 1.40
N GLY A 10 -11.53 -0.42 1.99
CA GLY A 10 -11.05 -1.68 2.55
C GLY A 10 -10.43 -1.49 3.92
N ILE A 11 -11.25 -1.49 4.98
CA ILE A 11 -10.89 -1.19 6.39
C ILE A 11 -10.17 -2.39 7.03
N GLY A 12 -9.06 -2.81 6.43
CA GLY A 12 -8.25 -3.94 6.85
C GLY A 12 -7.17 -3.60 7.88
N ASN A 13 -6.27 -4.57 8.09
CA ASN A 13 -5.10 -4.45 8.96
C ASN A 13 -4.21 -3.23 8.62
N CYS A 14 -4.09 -2.82 7.35
CA CYS A 14 -3.28 -1.67 6.97
C CYS A 14 -3.82 -0.36 7.54
N PHE A 15 -5.13 -0.11 7.44
CA PHE A 15 -5.74 1.08 8.06
C PHE A 15 -5.78 0.98 9.58
N SER A 16 -5.94 -0.23 10.13
CA SER A 16 -5.84 -0.44 11.57
C SER A 16 -4.47 -0.02 12.12
N GLY A 17 -3.38 -0.43 11.47
CA GLY A 17 -2.03 0.04 11.79
C GLY A 17 -1.85 1.54 11.57
N LEU A 18 -2.30 2.08 10.45
CA LEU A 18 -2.16 3.51 10.15
C LEU A 18 -2.86 4.39 11.21
N ILE A 19 -4.11 4.09 11.53
CA ILE A 19 -4.92 4.89 12.46
C ILE A 19 -4.41 4.75 13.91
N GLN A 20 -4.12 3.51 14.35
CA GLN A 20 -3.56 3.28 15.68
C GLN A 20 -2.15 3.88 15.81
N GLY A 21 -1.34 3.87 14.74
CA GLY A 21 -0.01 4.49 14.75
C GLY A 21 -0.07 6.02 14.90
N ILE A 22 -0.98 6.71 14.20
CA ILE A 22 -1.18 8.16 14.39
C ILE A 22 -1.62 8.45 15.83
N GLU A 23 -2.51 7.64 16.39
CA GLU A 23 -2.97 7.81 17.77
C GLU A 23 -1.86 7.51 18.79
N TYR A 24 -1.03 6.50 18.55
CA TYR A 24 0.14 6.20 19.36
C TYR A 24 1.05 7.42 19.49
N TYR A 25 1.40 8.09 18.38
CA TYR A 25 2.22 9.30 18.43
C TYR A 25 1.49 10.48 19.08
N ARG A 26 0.16 10.58 18.94
CA ARG A 26 -0.64 11.59 19.64
C ARG A 26 -0.60 11.42 21.16
N GLN A 27 -0.64 10.18 21.65
CA GLN A 27 -0.53 9.85 23.07
C GLN A 27 0.90 9.96 23.61
N ASN A 28 1.91 9.98 22.73
CA ASN A 28 3.32 9.99 23.08
C ASN A 28 4.05 11.18 22.42
N PRO A 29 3.70 12.44 22.72
CA PRO A 29 4.20 13.62 22.00
C PRO A 29 5.71 13.87 22.16
N ARG A 30 6.37 13.24 23.14
CA ARG A 30 7.82 13.31 23.33
C ARG A 30 8.58 12.31 22.44
N GLN A 31 7.89 11.32 21.88
CA GLN A 31 8.51 10.33 21.01
C GLN A 31 8.73 10.93 19.63
N LYS A 32 9.93 10.75 19.09
CA LYS A 32 10.21 11.09 17.70
C LYS A 32 9.42 10.16 16.80
N VAL A 33 8.72 10.73 15.83
CA VAL A 33 8.02 9.95 14.82
C VAL A 33 9.03 9.24 13.92
N ILE A 34 8.91 7.92 13.81
CA ILE A 34 9.76 7.08 12.95
C ILE A 34 8.95 6.48 11.81
N GLY A 35 9.64 6.17 10.70
CA GLY A 35 9.03 5.48 9.56
C GLY A 35 8.31 6.37 8.55
N ILE A 36 8.51 7.69 8.63
CA ILE A 36 8.07 8.67 7.64
C ILE A 36 9.28 9.42 7.09
N MET A 37 9.16 10.01 5.90
CA MET A 37 10.24 10.81 5.32
C MET A 37 10.53 12.07 6.15
N HIS A 38 9.47 12.84 6.42
CA HIS A 38 9.52 14.12 7.11
C HIS A 38 8.40 14.21 8.13
N GLU A 39 8.69 14.77 9.30
CA GLU A 39 7.69 15.03 10.35
C GLU A 39 6.56 15.94 9.82
N LYS A 40 6.93 16.93 9.00
CA LYS A 40 6.02 17.75 8.21
C LYS A 40 6.45 17.73 6.75
N ILE A 41 5.52 17.46 5.85
CA ILE A 41 5.70 17.73 4.42
C ILE A 41 4.97 19.04 4.14
N THR A 42 5.72 20.08 3.79
CA THR A 42 5.21 21.46 3.74
C THR A 42 4.56 21.85 5.09
N LYS A 43 3.27 22.14 5.11
CA LYS A 43 2.49 22.48 6.32
C LYS A 43 1.83 21.28 7.01
N TYR A 44 1.89 20.09 6.42
CA TYR A 44 1.12 18.92 6.88
C TYR A 44 1.94 17.94 7.72
N SER A 45 1.51 17.76 8.97
CA SER A 45 2.01 16.72 9.87
C SER A 45 1.22 15.41 9.73
N ILE A 46 1.67 14.35 10.40
CA ILE A 46 0.91 13.09 10.50
C ILE A 46 -0.45 13.27 11.18
N HIS A 47 -0.62 14.30 12.03
CA HIS A 47 -1.84 14.55 12.80
C HIS A 47 -2.87 15.36 12.01
N ASP A 48 -2.54 15.77 10.79
CA ASP A 48 -3.43 16.56 9.92
C ASP A 48 -4.28 15.70 8.99
N LEU A 49 -4.06 14.38 8.95
CA LEU A 49 -4.98 13.45 8.32
C LEU A 49 -6.26 13.35 9.16
N ASP A 50 -7.39 13.63 8.51
CA ASP A 50 -8.73 13.54 9.06
C ASP A 50 -9.51 12.48 8.28
N PHE A 51 -9.83 11.36 8.94
CA PHE A 51 -10.53 10.24 8.31
C PHE A 51 -12.03 10.48 8.36
N VAL A 52 -12.62 10.77 7.20
CA VAL A 52 -14.00 11.29 7.13
C VAL A 52 -15.04 10.25 6.69
N ALA A 53 -14.61 9.18 6.00
CA ALA A 53 -15.47 8.07 5.60
C ALA A 53 -14.66 6.80 5.40
N GLY A 54 -15.23 5.65 5.75
CA GLY A 54 -14.71 4.33 5.40
C GLY A 54 -15.67 3.60 4.45
N PHE A 55 -15.14 2.68 3.65
CA PHE A 55 -15.92 1.82 2.77
C PHE A 55 -15.41 0.38 2.86
N ASP A 56 -16.30 -0.56 3.11
CA ASP A 56 -15.96 -1.98 3.26
C ASP A 56 -17.11 -2.87 2.77
N VAL A 57 -16.85 -4.18 2.70
CA VAL A 57 -17.82 -5.22 2.36
C VAL A 57 -18.19 -6.09 3.57
N GLY A 58 -17.35 -6.09 4.61
CA GLY A 58 -17.49 -6.93 5.79
C GLY A 58 -18.69 -6.56 6.65
N ASN A 59 -19.53 -7.56 6.95
CA ASN A 59 -20.78 -7.38 7.69
C ASN A 59 -20.60 -6.82 9.10
N ASN A 60 -19.44 -7.06 9.71
CA ASN A 60 -19.12 -6.64 11.06
C ASN A 60 -18.47 -5.25 11.11
N LYS A 61 -18.18 -4.63 9.95
CA LYS A 61 -17.57 -3.30 9.84
C LYS A 61 -18.56 -2.25 9.37
N ILE A 62 -19.39 -2.56 8.39
CA ILE A 62 -20.39 -1.64 7.83
C ILE A 62 -21.35 -1.17 8.93
N GLY A 63 -21.61 0.15 8.98
CA GLY A 63 -22.47 0.79 9.98
C GLY A 63 -21.77 1.14 11.31
N LYS A 64 -20.52 0.71 11.51
CA LYS A 64 -19.71 1.12 12.67
C LYS A 64 -18.92 2.38 12.37
N THR A 65 -18.44 3.04 13.42
CA THR A 65 -17.45 4.11 13.25
C THR A 65 -16.11 3.52 12.78
N ILE A 66 -15.28 4.30 12.09
CA ILE A 66 -13.95 3.86 11.63
C ILE A 66 -13.13 3.31 12.79
N ASN A 67 -13.13 4.00 13.94
CA ASN A 67 -12.34 3.59 15.11
C ASN A 67 -12.86 2.32 15.80
N GLU A 68 -14.10 1.91 15.54
CA GLU A 68 -14.60 0.60 15.94
C GLU A 68 -14.24 -0.46 14.92
N ALA A 69 -14.47 -0.19 13.63
CA ALA A 69 -14.27 -1.11 12.52
C ALA A 69 -12.81 -1.58 12.37
N ILE A 70 -11.82 -0.75 12.72
CA ILE A 70 -10.41 -1.15 12.66
C ILE A 70 -10.02 -2.28 13.63
N TYR A 71 -10.82 -2.54 14.67
CA TYR A 71 -10.63 -3.66 15.61
C TYR A 71 -11.45 -4.89 15.26
N GLU A 72 -12.32 -4.80 14.26
CA GLU A 72 -13.19 -5.90 13.88
C GLU A 72 -12.41 -6.97 13.12
N TYR A 73 -12.67 -8.22 13.48
CA TYR A 73 -12.09 -9.38 12.80
C TYR A 73 -12.32 -9.28 11.27
N PRO A 74 -11.37 -9.65 10.40
CA PRO A 74 -10.11 -10.32 10.68
C PRO A 74 -8.91 -9.38 10.90
N ASN A 75 -9.15 -8.13 11.33
CA ASN A 75 -8.05 -7.26 11.74
C ASN A 75 -7.43 -7.78 13.05
N MET A 76 -6.12 -7.68 13.15
CA MET A 76 -5.29 -8.22 14.23
C MET A 76 -4.36 -7.16 14.86
N VAL A 77 -4.35 -5.92 14.34
CA VAL A 77 -3.52 -4.85 14.91
C VAL A 77 -4.12 -4.39 16.24
N ASN A 78 -3.29 -4.31 17.28
CA ASN A 78 -3.67 -3.94 18.64
C ASN A 78 -2.63 -3.04 19.34
N TRP A 79 -1.93 -2.19 18.59
CA TRP A 79 -0.90 -1.29 19.13
C TRP A 79 -1.45 -0.25 20.13
N VAL A 80 -2.70 0.18 19.94
CA VAL A 80 -3.43 1.04 20.87
C VAL A 80 -4.70 0.31 21.32
N PRO A 81 -4.96 0.18 22.63
CA PRO A 81 -6.21 -0.43 23.12
C PRO A 81 -7.46 0.32 22.63
N LYS A 82 -8.52 -0.42 22.26
CA LYS A 82 -9.77 0.16 21.73
C LYS A 82 -10.37 1.25 22.63
N ASN A 83 -10.32 1.07 23.95
CA ASN A 83 -10.84 2.05 24.92
C ASN A 83 -9.98 3.31 25.07
N LYS A 84 -8.76 3.33 24.50
CA LYS A 84 -7.88 4.50 24.43
C LYS A 84 -7.97 5.24 23.10
N MET A 85 -8.74 4.75 22.12
CA MET A 85 -8.95 5.47 20.86
C MET A 85 -9.93 6.62 21.05
N PRO A 86 -9.71 7.78 20.40
CA PRO A 86 -10.68 8.87 20.42
C PRO A 86 -11.99 8.44 19.74
N LYS A 87 -13.11 9.04 20.16
CA LYS A 87 -14.39 8.86 19.46
C LYS A 87 -14.34 9.55 18.11
N THR A 88 -14.95 8.94 17.09
CA THR A 88 -15.14 9.54 15.77
C THR A 88 -16.59 9.38 15.32
N LYS A 89 -17.08 10.33 14.50
CA LYS A 89 -18.38 10.25 13.83
C LYS A 89 -18.26 9.70 12.41
N ALA A 90 -17.05 9.47 11.91
CA ALA A 90 -16.84 8.91 10.59
C ALA A 90 -17.22 7.43 10.59
N GLU A 91 -18.13 7.05 9.71
CA GLU A 91 -18.69 5.70 9.63
C GLU A 91 -18.09 4.91 8.47
N VAL A 92 -18.27 3.59 8.52
CA VAL A 92 -17.98 2.67 7.43
C VAL A 92 -19.25 2.37 6.65
N TYR A 93 -19.24 2.71 5.37
CA TYR A 93 -20.33 2.50 4.43
C TYR A 93 -20.10 1.25 3.58
N GLU A 94 -21.19 0.77 2.99
CA GLU A 94 -21.17 -0.37 2.10
C GLU A 94 -20.48 -0.04 0.76
N SER A 95 -19.54 -0.90 0.36
CA SER A 95 -18.90 -0.90 -0.96
C SER A 95 -19.39 -2.10 -1.78
N PRO A 96 -19.49 -1.99 -3.12
CA PRO A 96 -19.65 -3.18 -3.94
C PRO A 96 -18.41 -4.08 -3.80
N ALA A 97 -18.63 -5.39 -3.69
CA ALA A 97 -17.53 -6.35 -3.57
C ALA A 97 -16.78 -6.54 -4.88
N LEU A 98 -17.48 -6.71 -6.01
CA LEU A 98 -16.86 -7.03 -7.31
C LEU A 98 -15.88 -8.23 -7.17
N ASP A 99 -14.63 -8.09 -7.60
CA ASP A 99 -13.53 -9.06 -7.40
C ASP A 99 -12.70 -8.80 -6.12
N GLY A 100 -13.25 -7.99 -5.22
CA GLY A 100 -12.70 -7.54 -3.95
C GLY A 100 -12.49 -8.62 -2.89
N VAL A 101 -13.15 -9.77 -3.01
CA VAL A 101 -13.10 -10.85 -2.00
C VAL A 101 -12.64 -12.14 -2.66
N GLY A 102 -11.50 -12.67 -2.22
CA GLY A 102 -10.98 -13.97 -2.64
C GLY A 102 -11.65 -15.14 -1.92
N ILE A 103 -11.59 -16.32 -2.52
CA ILE A 103 -12.29 -17.52 -2.03
C ILE A 103 -11.79 -17.91 -0.64
N TRP A 104 -10.47 -17.83 -0.43
CA TRP A 104 -9.82 -18.19 0.83
C TRP A 104 -10.11 -17.23 1.99
N VAL A 105 -10.52 -16.00 1.69
CA VAL A 105 -10.77 -14.96 2.71
C VAL A 105 -12.26 -14.72 2.97
N GLU A 106 -13.15 -15.23 2.11
CA GLU A 106 -14.61 -15.03 2.21
C GLU A 106 -15.15 -15.40 3.60
N ASN A 107 -14.79 -16.58 4.11
CA ASN A 107 -15.23 -17.05 5.43
C ASN A 107 -14.74 -16.18 6.61
N ARG A 108 -13.66 -15.41 6.40
CA ARG A 108 -13.12 -14.50 7.41
C ARG A 108 -13.71 -13.10 7.29
N VAL A 109 -13.83 -12.59 6.07
CA VAL A 109 -14.35 -11.25 5.76
C VAL A 109 -15.86 -11.19 5.94
N LYS A 110 -16.56 -12.29 5.66
CA LYS A 110 -18.03 -12.42 5.72
C LYS A 110 -18.71 -11.24 5.02
N PRO A 111 -18.49 -11.07 3.70
CA PRO A 111 -19.06 -9.95 2.97
C PRO A 111 -20.58 -9.97 3.05
N ILE A 112 -21.21 -8.79 3.12
CA ILE A 112 -22.67 -8.73 3.09
C ILE A 112 -23.21 -9.14 1.73
N LYS A 113 -24.33 -9.85 1.75
CA LYS A 113 -25.16 -10.04 0.55
C LYS A 113 -25.95 -8.75 0.34
N SER A 114 -25.40 -7.86 -0.47
CA SER A 114 -26.03 -6.56 -0.73
C SER A 114 -27.43 -6.75 -1.31
N LYS A 115 -28.40 -6.00 -0.78
CA LYS A 115 -29.74 -5.87 -1.37
C LYS A 115 -29.81 -4.77 -2.42
N LYS A 116 -28.70 -4.05 -2.64
CA LYS A 116 -28.60 -2.91 -3.53
C LYS A 116 -27.89 -3.31 -4.81
N SER A 117 -28.29 -2.70 -5.92
CA SER A 117 -27.53 -2.81 -7.17
C SER A 117 -26.24 -1.97 -7.09
N THR A 118 -25.26 -2.31 -7.92
CA THR A 118 -24.00 -1.54 -8.03
C THR A 118 -24.25 -0.06 -8.35
N GLU A 119 -25.29 0.26 -9.13
CA GLU A 119 -25.65 1.65 -9.44
C GLU A 119 -26.27 2.39 -8.24
N GLN A 120 -27.03 1.70 -7.39
CA GLN A 120 -27.51 2.28 -6.12
C GLN A 120 -26.34 2.57 -5.19
N LEU A 121 -25.43 1.61 -5.03
CA LEU A 121 -24.21 1.79 -4.22
C LEU A 121 -23.35 2.94 -4.74
N LYS A 122 -23.18 3.04 -6.06
CA LYS A 122 -22.44 4.14 -6.70
C LYS A 122 -23.05 5.51 -6.34
N LYS A 123 -24.37 5.66 -6.40
CA LYS A 123 -25.05 6.91 -6.02
C LYS A 123 -24.86 7.24 -4.54
N GLU A 124 -25.00 6.24 -3.66
CA GLU A 124 -24.79 6.41 -2.22
C GLU A 124 -23.35 6.81 -1.90
N ILE A 125 -22.37 6.11 -2.48
CA ILE A 125 -20.94 6.39 -2.29
C ILE A 125 -20.60 7.82 -2.73
N LYS A 126 -21.06 8.25 -3.92
CA LYS A 126 -20.84 9.62 -4.39
C LYS A 126 -21.40 10.65 -3.41
N LYS A 127 -22.66 10.48 -3.00
CA LYS A 127 -23.32 11.35 -2.02
C LYS A 127 -22.56 11.40 -0.69
N THR A 128 -22.03 10.27 -0.23
CA THR A 128 -21.21 10.21 0.99
C THR A 128 -19.89 10.96 0.83
N ILE A 129 -19.18 10.76 -0.27
CA ILE A 129 -17.91 11.47 -0.55
C ILE A 129 -18.14 12.99 -0.60
N GLU A 130 -19.19 13.44 -1.29
CA GLU A 130 -19.58 14.84 -1.36
C GLU A 130 -19.97 15.41 0.01
N LYS A 131 -20.83 14.70 0.77
CA LYS A 131 -21.29 15.12 2.10
C LYS A 131 -20.14 15.24 3.11
N THR A 132 -19.20 14.30 3.07
CA THR A 132 -18.04 14.30 3.98
C THR A 132 -16.96 15.29 3.53
N GLY A 133 -16.98 15.65 2.25
CA GLY A 133 -15.98 16.50 1.63
C GLY A 133 -14.61 15.82 1.59
N ALA A 134 -14.58 14.49 1.43
CA ALA A 134 -13.33 13.77 1.25
C ALA A 134 -12.58 14.35 0.04
N GLU A 135 -11.28 14.57 0.19
CA GLU A 135 -10.42 15.16 -0.85
C GLU A 135 -9.55 14.08 -1.51
N ILE A 136 -9.23 13.03 -0.75
CA ILE A 136 -8.34 11.95 -1.15
C ILE A 136 -8.98 10.63 -0.76
N ILE A 137 -9.02 9.68 -1.68
CA ILE A 137 -9.38 8.29 -1.42
C ILE A 137 -8.10 7.46 -1.38
N VAL A 138 -7.87 6.76 -0.27
CA VAL A 138 -6.80 5.79 -0.11
C VAL A 138 -7.40 4.39 -0.18
N SER A 139 -6.82 3.53 -1.02
CA SER A 139 -7.33 2.18 -1.26
C SER A 139 -6.37 1.09 -0.78
N TYR A 140 -6.85 0.26 0.15
CA TYR A 140 -6.23 -0.97 0.63
C TYR A 140 -7.14 -2.18 0.39
N LEU A 141 -7.53 -2.36 -0.87
CA LEU A 141 -8.24 -3.56 -1.30
C LEU A 141 -7.34 -4.81 -1.27
N PRO A 142 -7.91 -6.01 -1.29
CA PRO A 142 -7.12 -7.23 -1.45
C PRO A 142 -6.39 -7.30 -2.80
N VAL A 143 -5.30 -8.06 -2.86
CA VAL A 143 -4.60 -8.34 -4.12
C VAL A 143 -5.52 -9.10 -5.08
N GLY A 144 -5.47 -8.74 -6.37
CA GLY A 144 -6.33 -9.32 -7.41
C GLY A 144 -7.70 -8.65 -7.55
N SER A 145 -7.93 -7.53 -6.85
CA SER A 145 -9.19 -6.77 -6.90
C SER A 145 -9.16 -5.68 -7.97
N ASP A 146 -8.98 -6.06 -9.23
CA ASP A 146 -8.77 -5.14 -10.34
C ASP A 146 -10.04 -4.35 -10.69
N LYS A 147 -11.20 -5.02 -10.82
CA LYS A 147 -12.48 -4.36 -11.09
C LYS A 147 -12.89 -3.45 -9.95
N ALA A 148 -12.68 -3.87 -8.70
CA ALA A 148 -12.92 -3.04 -7.52
C ALA A 148 -12.00 -1.80 -7.50
N THR A 149 -10.72 -1.95 -7.82
CA THR A 149 -9.78 -0.82 -7.87
C THR A 149 -10.14 0.15 -8.99
N GLN A 150 -10.50 -0.34 -10.17
CA GLN A 150 -10.97 0.47 -11.29
C GLN A 150 -12.29 1.19 -10.97
N PHE A 151 -13.21 0.53 -10.26
CA PHE A 151 -14.44 1.16 -9.74
C PHE A 151 -14.10 2.34 -8.85
N TRP A 152 -13.19 2.17 -7.90
CA TRP A 152 -12.78 3.24 -6.98
C TRP A 152 -11.99 4.35 -7.67
N ALA A 153 -11.13 4.03 -8.64
CA ALA A 153 -10.46 5.03 -9.48
C ALA A 153 -11.49 5.87 -10.25
N GLN A 154 -12.53 5.24 -10.81
CA GLN A 154 -13.63 5.96 -11.46
C GLN A 154 -14.45 6.78 -10.46
N MET A 155 -14.69 6.30 -9.24
CA MET A 155 -15.36 7.10 -8.20
C MET A 155 -14.56 8.35 -7.86
N CYS A 156 -13.22 8.27 -7.84
CA CYS A 156 -12.37 9.43 -7.59
C CYS A 156 -12.51 10.47 -8.70
N LEU A 157 -12.46 10.03 -9.97
CA LEU A 157 -12.71 10.89 -11.12
C LEU A 157 -14.10 11.52 -11.06
N ASP A 158 -15.12 10.77 -10.69
CA ASP A 158 -16.51 11.22 -10.66
C ASP A 158 -16.81 12.21 -9.52
N THR A 159 -16.04 12.15 -8.43
CA THR A 159 -16.24 12.98 -7.21
C THR A 159 -15.17 14.06 -7.03
N ASN A 160 -14.28 14.21 -8.01
CA ASN A 160 -13.16 15.16 -7.97
C ASN A 160 -12.22 14.96 -6.77
N THR A 161 -11.91 13.70 -6.45
CA THR A 161 -10.97 13.35 -5.39
C THR A 161 -9.67 12.78 -5.94
N ALA A 162 -8.57 12.99 -5.21
CA ALA A 162 -7.30 12.34 -5.51
C ALA A 162 -7.36 10.85 -5.15
N PHE A 163 -6.51 10.05 -5.79
CA PHE A 163 -6.47 8.60 -5.54
C PHE A 163 -5.08 8.13 -5.12
N VAL A 164 -5.00 7.41 -4.01
CA VAL A 164 -3.79 6.70 -3.56
C VAL A 164 -4.06 5.20 -3.63
N ASN A 165 -3.42 4.54 -4.58
CA ASN A 165 -3.59 3.11 -4.84
C ASN A 165 -2.46 2.31 -4.19
N CYS A 166 -2.77 1.56 -3.13
CA CYS A 166 -1.76 0.82 -2.39
C CYS A 166 -1.56 -0.63 -2.86
N ILE A 167 -2.29 -1.10 -3.87
CA ILE A 167 -2.31 -2.51 -4.30
C ILE A 167 -1.71 -2.67 -5.72
N PRO A 168 -1.29 -3.87 -6.14
CA PRO A 168 -0.71 -4.11 -7.46
C PRO A 168 -1.79 -4.26 -8.57
N SER A 169 -2.73 -3.32 -8.61
CA SER A 169 -3.67 -3.14 -9.73
C SER A 169 -3.28 -1.87 -10.46
N PHE A 170 -3.10 -1.92 -11.78
CA PHE A 170 -2.46 -0.82 -12.52
C PHE A 170 -3.44 0.32 -12.81
N ILE A 171 -3.22 1.46 -12.16
CA ILE A 171 -4.00 2.70 -12.32
C ILE A 171 -3.06 3.86 -12.60
N ALA A 172 -2.13 4.17 -11.70
CA ALA A 172 -1.17 5.25 -11.94
C ALA A 172 -0.21 4.89 -13.09
N SER A 173 0.23 3.63 -13.12
CA SER A 173 1.16 3.08 -14.11
C SER A 173 0.51 2.78 -15.46
N ASP A 174 -0.82 2.65 -15.51
CA ASP A 174 -1.56 2.50 -16.76
C ASP A 174 -1.73 3.85 -17.46
N LYS A 175 -1.31 3.94 -18.72
CA LYS A 175 -1.35 5.19 -19.50
C LYS A 175 -2.76 5.75 -19.66
N LYS A 176 -3.79 4.90 -19.80
CA LYS A 176 -5.17 5.35 -20.01
C LYS A 176 -5.74 5.94 -18.73
N TRP A 177 -5.55 5.27 -17.60
CA TRP A 177 -5.95 5.78 -16.29
C TRP A 177 -5.19 7.05 -15.91
N GLY A 178 -3.86 7.06 -16.05
CA GLY A 178 -3.04 8.25 -15.82
C GLY A 178 -3.51 9.46 -16.63
N ALA A 179 -3.86 9.27 -17.90
CA ALA A 179 -4.40 10.32 -18.76
C ALA A 179 -5.78 10.84 -18.29
N LYS A 180 -6.68 9.96 -17.80
CA LYS A 180 -7.98 10.38 -17.25
C LYS A 180 -7.81 11.28 -16.03
N PHE A 181 -6.89 10.93 -15.11
CA PHE A 181 -6.58 11.75 -13.93
C PHE A 181 -5.94 13.09 -14.34
N ALA A 182 -5.04 13.08 -15.32
CA ALA A 182 -4.43 14.31 -15.86
C ALA A 182 -5.48 15.25 -16.46
N ALA A 183 -6.40 14.73 -17.27
CA ALA A 183 -7.46 15.50 -17.91
C ALA A 183 -8.38 16.20 -16.89
N LYS A 184 -8.64 15.57 -15.75
CA LYS A 184 -9.45 16.16 -14.65
C LYS A 184 -8.65 17.02 -13.67
N LYS A 185 -7.32 17.17 -13.86
CA LYS A 185 -6.42 17.84 -12.91
C LYS A 185 -6.46 17.23 -11.51
N LEU A 186 -6.67 15.92 -11.42
CA LEU A 186 -6.70 15.15 -10.17
C LEU A 186 -5.44 14.32 -10.04
N PRO A 187 -4.73 14.35 -8.90
CA PRO A 187 -3.53 13.56 -8.73
C PRO A 187 -3.87 12.10 -8.43
N VAL A 188 -3.01 11.21 -8.94
CA VAL A 188 -2.99 9.80 -8.57
C VAL A 188 -1.60 9.39 -8.12
N VAL A 189 -1.50 8.65 -7.02
CA VAL A 189 -0.26 8.07 -6.51
C VAL A 189 -0.42 6.56 -6.45
N GLY A 190 0.44 5.82 -7.16
CA GLY A 190 0.37 4.37 -7.31
C GLY A 190 1.51 3.83 -8.21
N ASP A 191 1.66 2.53 -8.40
CA ASP A 191 0.84 1.44 -7.84
C ASP A 191 1.67 0.47 -6.98
N ASP A 192 1.00 -0.25 -6.06
CA ASP A 192 1.58 -1.17 -5.06
C ASP A 192 2.53 -0.48 -4.06
N ILE A 193 2.03 -0.15 -2.86
CA ILE A 193 2.80 0.60 -1.85
C ILE A 193 4.09 -0.14 -1.43
N LYS A 194 5.20 0.59 -1.29
CA LYS A 194 6.43 0.06 -0.69
C LYS A 194 6.25 -0.19 0.81
N GLY A 195 7.19 -0.94 1.39
CA GLY A 195 7.42 -0.99 2.83
C GLY A 195 8.72 -0.25 3.16
N GLN A 196 8.87 0.24 4.39
CA GLN A 196 10.09 0.88 4.89
C GLN A 196 11.28 -0.06 4.80
N VAL A 197 11.18 -1.22 5.44
CA VAL A 197 12.16 -2.32 5.41
C VAL A 197 11.41 -3.59 5.04
N GLY A 198 11.06 -3.68 3.76
CA GLY A 198 10.40 -4.85 3.19
C GLY A 198 11.39 -5.87 2.63
N ALA A 199 10.91 -7.09 2.44
CA ALA A 199 11.62 -8.16 1.76
C ALA A 199 12.25 -7.73 0.41
N THR A 200 11.45 -7.07 -0.44
CA THR A 200 11.88 -6.65 -1.79
C THR A 200 12.97 -5.57 -1.76
N ILE A 201 12.90 -4.59 -0.85
CA ILE A 201 13.94 -3.53 -0.78
C ILE A 201 15.25 -4.09 -0.24
N VAL A 202 15.21 -4.98 0.76
CA VAL A 202 16.41 -5.67 1.26
C VAL A 202 17.06 -6.47 0.13
N HIS A 203 16.26 -7.21 -0.65
CA HIS A 203 16.78 -8.02 -1.76
C HIS A 203 17.43 -7.14 -2.82
N ARG A 204 16.71 -6.11 -3.28
CA ARG A 204 17.23 -5.14 -4.26
C ARG A 204 18.55 -4.52 -3.80
N THR A 205 18.62 -4.03 -2.57
CA THR A 205 19.82 -3.36 -2.06
C THR A 205 21.02 -4.29 -2.01
N LEU A 206 20.84 -5.53 -1.53
CA LEU A 206 21.92 -6.51 -1.46
C LEU A 206 22.34 -7.03 -2.84
N ALA A 207 21.38 -7.29 -3.72
CA ALA A 207 21.64 -7.69 -5.10
C ALA A 207 22.41 -6.59 -5.85
N ARG A 208 22.00 -5.33 -5.69
CA ARG A 208 22.69 -4.17 -6.26
C ARG A 208 24.10 -4.01 -5.70
N LEU A 209 24.28 -4.17 -4.39
CA LEU A 209 25.60 -4.14 -3.75
C LEU A 209 26.53 -5.20 -4.35
N CYS A 210 26.04 -6.43 -4.53
CA CYS A 210 26.81 -7.50 -5.17
C CYS A 210 27.21 -7.12 -6.61
N ASP A 211 26.28 -6.60 -7.40
CA ASP A 211 26.52 -6.16 -8.78
C ASP A 211 27.53 -5.00 -8.86
N ASP A 212 27.34 -3.95 -8.05
CA ASP A 212 28.23 -2.78 -7.99
C ASP A 212 29.66 -3.12 -7.51
N ARG A 213 29.82 -4.19 -6.72
CA ARG A 213 31.14 -4.68 -6.26
C ARG A 213 31.79 -5.66 -7.23
N GLY A 214 31.18 -5.91 -8.39
CA GLY A 214 31.72 -6.78 -9.44
C GLY A 214 31.63 -8.27 -9.12
N THR A 215 30.79 -8.66 -8.14
CA THR A 215 30.50 -10.07 -7.89
C THR A 215 29.41 -10.55 -8.85
N LYS A 216 29.50 -11.80 -9.30
CA LYS A 216 28.49 -12.38 -10.18
C LYS A 216 27.45 -13.09 -9.33
N ILE A 217 26.18 -12.69 -9.46
CA ILE A 217 25.06 -13.46 -8.91
C ILE A 217 24.70 -14.56 -9.91
N GLU A 218 24.63 -15.80 -9.44
CA GLU A 218 24.23 -16.96 -10.25
C GLU A 218 22.80 -17.38 -9.94
N LYS A 219 22.39 -17.35 -8.67
CA LYS A 219 21.06 -17.78 -8.20
C LYS A 219 20.56 -16.91 -7.06
N THR A 220 19.25 -16.72 -6.98
CA THR A 220 18.66 -16.09 -5.81
C THR A 220 17.22 -16.54 -5.56
N TYR A 221 16.83 -16.62 -4.29
CA TYR A 221 15.42 -16.75 -3.93
C TYR A 221 15.04 -15.82 -2.78
N GLN A 222 13.74 -15.50 -2.72
CA GLN A 222 13.09 -14.76 -1.64
C GLN A 222 11.72 -15.38 -1.36
N ILE A 223 11.63 -16.00 -0.19
CA ILE A 223 10.46 -16.69 0.35
C ILE A 223 9.80 -15.77 1.38
N ASN A 224 8.48 -15.63 1.34
CA ASN A 224 7.75 -14.79 2.29
C ASN A 224 6.58 -15.57 2.90
N VAL A 225 6.47 -15.56 4.23
CA VAL A 225 5.37 -16.18 4.98
C VAL A 225 4.75 -15.19 5.96
N GLY A 226 3.46 -15.34 6.24
CA GLY A 226 2.71 -14.48 7.17
C GLY A 226 1.36 -15.05 7.57
N GLY A 227 0.71 -14.46 8.57
CA GLY A 227 -0.51 -15.01 9.19
C GLY A 227 -1.78 -14.16 9.03
N ASN A 228 -1.72 -13.05 8.30
CA ASN A 228 -2.85 -12.15 8.11
C ASN A 228 -3.66 -12.50 6.84
N THR A 229 -4.79 -11.81 6.65
CA THR A 229 -5.67 -12.05 5.50
C THR A 229 -5.09 -11.66 4.15
N ASP A 230 -4.08 -10.79 4.08
CA ASP A 230 -3.37 -10.52 2.81
C ASP A 230 -2.62 -11.79 2.38
N PHE A 231 -1.90 -12.44 3.31
CA PHE A 231 -1.24 -13.72 3.03
C PHE A 231 -2.22 -14.85 2.71
N LEU A 232 -3.37 -14.90 3.37
CA LEU A 232 -4.39 -15.90 3.07
C LEU A 232 -5.00 -15.69 1.68
N ASN A 233 -5.28 -14.44 1.30
CA ASN A 233 -5.74 -14.09 -0.05
C ASN A 233 -4.70 -14.47 -1.11
N MET A 234 -3.43 -14.41 -0.73
CA MET A 234 -2.30 -14.79 -1.58
C MET A 234 -2.11 -16.31 -1.74
N LYS A 235 -2.92 -17.19 -1.10
CA LYS A 235 -2.93 -18.63 -1.45
C LYS A 235 -3.59 -18.91 -2.81
N GLU A 236 -4.38 -17.97 -3.32
CA GLU A 236 -5.02 -18.07 -4.63
C GLU A 236 -4.02 -17.73 -5.74
N GLN A 237 -3.43 -18.74 -6.38
CA GLN A 237 -2.33 -18.53 -7.34
C GLN A 237 -2.70 -17.61 -8.51
N GLU A 238 -3.95 -17.65 -8.98
CA GLU A 238 -4.44 -16.77 -10.05
C GLU A 238 -4.31 -15.28 -9.68
N ARG A 239 -4.51 -14.93 -8.41
CA ARG A 239 -4.38 -13.55 -7.89
C ARG A 239 -2.92 -13.12 -7.73
N LEU A 240 -1.95 -14.04 -7.83
CA LEU A 240 -0.53 -13.76 -7.59
C LEU A 240 0.26 -13.34 -8.82
N VAL A 241 -0.25 -13.60 -10.03
CA VAL A 241 0.52 -13.46 -11.28
C VAL A 241 1.17 -12.08 -11.38
N SER A 242 0.38 -11.01 -11.27
CA SER A 242 0.87 -9.63 -11.34
C SER A 242 1.87 -9.29 -10.23
N LYS A 243 1.66 -9.81 -9.01
CA LYS A 243 2.53 -9.54 -7.84
C LYS A 243 3.84 -10.32 -7.89
N ARG A 244 3.87 -11.50 -8.52
CA ARG A 244 5.10 -12.26 -8.78
C ARG A 244 5.94 -11.53 -9.84
N ILE A 245 5.31 -11.12 -10.94
CA ILE A 245 5.97 -10.34 -12.00
C ILE A 245 6.56 -9.05 -11.42
N SER A 246 5.77 -8.25 -10.70
CA SER A 246 6.24 -6.96 -10.16
C SER A 246 7.43 -7.11 -9.21
N LYS A 247 7.44 -8.15 -8.38
CA LYS A 247 8.53 -8.42 -7.44
C LYS A 247 9.79 -8.94 -8.12
N THR A 248 9.66 -9.86 -9.08
CA THR A 248 10.80 -10.38 -9.85
C THR A 248 11.46 -9.26 -10.65
N GLU A 249 10.66 -8.44 -11.37
CA GLU A 249 11.18 -7.29 -12.13
C GLU A 249 11.83 -6.24 -11.24
N SER A 250 11.31 -6.04 -10.01
CA SER A 250 11.93 -5.13 -9.04
C SER A 250 13.35 -5.54 -8.62
N VAL A 251 13.70 -6.83 -8.69
CA VAL A 251 15.06 -7.33 -8.40
C VAL A 251 15.89 -7.37 -9.68
N GLN A 252 15.35 -7.91 -10.77
CA GLN A 252 16.03 -8.00 -12.07
C GLN A 252 16.49 -6.63 -12.57
N SER A 253 15.68 -5.57 -12.40
CA SER A 253 16.00 -4.20 -12.82
C SER A 253 17.20 -3.56 -12.11
N GLN A 254 17.74 -4.20 -11.08
CA GLN A 254 18.85 -3.67 -10.28
C GLN A 254 20.20 -4.22 -10.71
N LEU A 255 20.18 -5.34 -11.43
CA LEU A 255 21.35 -6.03 -11.94
C LEU A 255 21.75 -5.45 -13.29
N SER A 256 23.05 -5.34 -13.52
CA SER A 256 23.61 -5.00 -14.83
C SER A 256 23.28 -6.05 -15.89
N GLN A 257 23.20 -7.33 -15.48
CA GLN A 257 22.80 -8.46 -16.31
C GLN A 257 21.63 -9.21 -15.70
N ARG A 258 20.59 -9.44 -16.50
CA ARG A 258 19.41 -10.20 -16.10
C ARG A 258 19.76 -11.67 -15.84
N LEU A 259 19.26 -12.22 -14.73
CA LEU A 259 19.33 -13.66 -14.45
C LEU A 259 18.35 -14.42 -15.34
N ALA A 260 18.67 -15.67 -15.69
CA ALA A 260 17.69 -16.56 -16.30
C ALA A 260 16.50 -16.78 -15.36
N ASP A 261 15.30 -16.90 -15.93
CA ASP A 261 14.05 -16.89 -15.16
C ASP A 261 13.92 -18.09 -14.19
N ASP A 262 14.66 -19.17 -14.42
CA ASP A 262 14.73 -20.36 -13.56
C ASP A 262 15.81 -20.26 -12.45
N GLN A 263 16.63 -19.21 -12.46
CA GLN A 263 17.64 -18.92 -11.44
C GLN A 263 17.19 -17.88 -10.41
N ILE A 264 15.95 -17.38 -10.53
CA ILE A 264 15.37 -16.39 -9.63
C ILE A 264 13.97 -16.82 -9.18
N TYR A 265 13.75 -16.83 -7.86
CA TYR A 265 12.44 -17.07 -7.29
C TYR A 265 12.06 -15.97 -6.29
N VAL A 266 11.04 -15.16 -6.59
CA VAL A 266 10.57 -14.11 -5.68
C VAL A 266 9.06 -14.17 -5.59
N GLY A 267 8.52 -14.47 -4.39
CA GLY A 267 7.09 -14.58 -4.23
C GLY A 267 6.63 -14.78 -2.80
N PRO A 268 5.32 -14.62 -2.53
CA PRO A 268 4.74 -15.25 -1.34
C PRO A 268 4.90 -16.75 -1.42
N SER A 269 5.06 -17.37 -0.26
CA SER A 269 5.35 -18.80 -0.17
C SER A 269 4.24 -19.53 0.57
N ASP A 270 3.85 -19.04 1.76
CA ASP A 270 2.78 -19.70 2.52
C ASP A 270 2.09 -18.78 3.54
N PHE A 271 0.98 -19.30 4.06
CA PHE A 271 0.19 -18.75 5.14
C PHE A 271 0.40 -19.56 6.42
N ILE A 272 0.90 -18.92 7.46
CA ILE A 272 1.13 -19.53 8.78
C ILE A 272 0.25 -18.81 9.81
N PRO A 273 -0.88 -19.42 10.25
CA PRO A 273 -1.94 -18.71 10.97
C PRO A 273 -1.47 -17.97 12.23
N PHE A 274 -0.57 -18.58 13.00
CA PHE A 274 -0.11 -18.04 14.29
C PHE A 274 0.87 -16.87 14.16
N LEU A 275 1.37 -16.55 12.96
CA LEU A 275 2.21 -15.37 12.75
C LEU A 275 1.41 -14.06 12.86
N GLY A 276 0.08 -14.09 12.68
CA GLY A 276 -0.74 -12.88 12.71
C GLY A 276 -0.21 -11.79 11.77
N ASN A 277 0.14 -10.61 12.31
CA ASN A 277 0.72 -9.50 11.55
C ASN A 277 2.23 -9.59 11.31
N THR A 278 2.91 -10.54 11.96
CA THR A 278 4.32 -10.81 11.70
C THR A 278 4.49 -11.41 10.30
N LYS A 279 5.45 -10.86 9.58
CA LYS A 279 5.90 -11.38 8.29
C LYS A 279 7.35 -11.77 8.40
N LEU A 280 7.63 -13.00 7.96
CA LEU A 280 8.99 -13.51 7.84
C LEU A 280 9.38 -13.53 6.37
N MET A 281 10.61 -13.15 6.10
CA MET A 281 11.27 -13.36 4.83
C MET A 281 12.55 -14.14 5.02
N PHE A 282 12.79 -15.06 4.11
CA PHE A 282 14.04 -15.80 3.95
C PHE A 282 14.55 -15.56 2.54
N MET A 283 15.79 -15.13 2.42
CA MET A 283 16.44 -14.85 1.15
C MET A 283 17.80 -15.51 1.11
N ARG A 284 18.17 -15.94 -0.08
CA ARG A 284 19.51 -16.42 -0.38
C ARG A 284 19.99 -15.87 -1.70
N ILE A 285 21.21 -15.35 -1.72
CA ILE A 285 21.94 -14.97 -2.94
C ILE A 285 23.16 -15.88 -3.03
N GLU A 286 23.34 -16.54 -4.18
CA GLU A 286 24.52 -17.36 -4.49
C GLU A 286 25.23 -16.79 -5.71
N GLY A 287 26.55 -16.83 -5.67
CA GLY A 287 27.36 -16.23 -6.71
C GLY A 287 28.83 -16.57 -6.64
N ARG A 288 29.62 -15.82 -7.41
CA ARG A 288 31.08 -15.95 -7.45
C ARG A 288 31.78 -14.61 -7.30
N GLN A 289 32.90 -14.63 -6.61
CA GLN A 289 33.79 -13.50 -6.38
C GLN A 289 35.13 -13.70 -7.09
N TRP A 290 36.15 -12.93 -6.70
CA TRP A 290 37.51 -13.01 -7.26
C TRP A 290 38.02 -14.46 -7.39
N ALA A 291 38.76 -14.72 -8.47
CA ALA A 291 39.24 -16.06 -8.84
C ALA A 291 38.12 -17.11 -9.01
N ASN A 292 36.90 -16.66 -9.35
CA ASN A 292 35.73 -17.50 -9.56
C ASN A 292 35.34 -18.33 -8.33
N ILE A 293 35.75 -17.90 -7.13
CA ILE A 293 35.47 -18.58 -5.86
C ILE A 293 34.00 -18.37 -5.51
N PRO A 294 33.26 -19.43 -5.12
CA PRO A 294 31.85 -19.30 -4.77
C PRO A 294 31.66 -18.52 -3.46
N TYR A 295 30.56 -17.77 -3.39
CA TYR A 295 30.05 -17.17 -2.15
C TYR A 295 28.53 -17.37 -2.06
N ASN A 296 28.02 -17.26 -0.84
CA ASN A 296 26.58 -17.21 -0.61
C ASN A 296 26.27 -16.26 0.54
N MET A 297 25.05 -15.73 0.54
CA MET A 297 24.52 -14.86 1.57
C MET A 297 23.10 -15.30 1.89
N GLU A 298 22.80 -15.53 3.17
CA GLU A 298 21.45 -15.79 3.66
C GLU A 298 20.98 -14.67 4.58
N VAL A 299 19.73 -14.27 4.42
CA VAL A 299 19.10 -13.21 5.21
C VAL A 299 17.74 -13.68 5.69
N ARG A 300 17.52 -13.58 7.01
CA ARG A 300 16.21 -13.68 7.63
C ARG A 300 15.77 -12.28 8.06
N LEU A 301 14.57 -11.87 7.64
CA LEU A 301 13.95 -10.62 8.07
C LEU A 301 12.63 -10.93 8.77
N GLU A 302 12.42 -10.30 9.91
CA GLU A 302 11.17 -10.34 10.67
C GLU A 302 10.66 -8.91 10.84
N VAL A 303 9.41 -8.66 10.43
CA VAL A 303 8.78 -7.34 10.51
C VAL A 303 7.30 -7.45 10.85
N ASP A 304 6.77 -6.42 11.48
CA ASP A 304 5.33 -6.16 11.43
C ASP A 304 4.96 -5.63 10.04
N ASP A 305 4.15 -6.38 9.31
CA ASP A 305 3.81 -6.07 7.91
C ASP A 305 3.04 -4.75 7.76
N LYS A 306 2.31 -4.31 8.80
CA LYS A 306 1.45 -3.13 8.75
C LYS A 306 2.17 -1.87 9.20
N ALA A 307 3.07 -1.99 10.18
CA ALA A 307 4.00 -0.91 10.53
C ALA A 307 4.84 -0.49 9.31
N ASN A 308 5.20 -1.47 8.48
CA ASN A 308 6.08 -1.28 7.34
C ASN A 308 5.52 -0.35 6.25
N SER A 309 4.19 -0.28 6.06
CA SER A 309 3.58 0.55 5.01
C SER A 309 2.83 1.78 5.54
N ALA A 310 2.46 1.82 6.82
CA ALA A 310 1.64 2.88 7.40
C ALA A 310 2.27 4.27 7.18
N GLY A 311 3.55 4.45 7.49
CA GLY A 311 4.25 5.73 7.31
C GLY A 311 4.32 6.19 5.86
N ILE A 312 4.54 5.25 4.93
CA ILE A 312 4.64 5.52 3.48
C ILE A 312 3.28 6.00 2.94
N VAL A 313 2.16 5.45 3.43
CA VAL A 313 0.82 5.94 3.03
C VAL A 313 0.50 7.30 3.61
N ILE A 314 0.99 7.62 4.82
CA ILE A 314 0.85 8.98 5.36
C ILE A 314 1.62 9.98 4.48
N ASP A 315 2.84 9.65 4.04
CA ASP A 315 3.58 10.46 3.04
C ASP A 315 2.78 10.58 1.73
N ALA A 316 2.25 9.47 1.19
CA ALA A 316 1.48 9.45 -0.06
C ALA A 316 0.24 10.37 -0.01
N ALA A 317 -0.53 10.33 1.09
CA ALA A 317 -1.71 11.17 1.26
C ALA A 317 -1.34 12.67 1.37
N ARG A 318 -0.27 13.01 2.09
CA ARG A 318 0.22 14.39 2.19
C ARG A 318 0.70 14.92 0.84
N LEU A 319 1.42 14.11 0.07
CA LEU A 319 1.90 14.47 -1.27
C LEU A 319 0.75 14.62 -2.27
N ALA A 320 -0.25 13.75 -2.21
CA ALA A 320 -1.47 13.88 -3.00
C ALA A 320 -2.24 15.17 -2.65
N LYS A 321 -2.30 15.56 -1.36
CA LYS A 321 -2.88 16.84 -0.95
C LYS A 321 -2.13 18.03 -1.54
N ILE A 322 -0.80 18.02 -1.48
CA ILE A 322 0.04 19.08 -2.06
C ILE A 322 -0.18 19.19 -3.58
N ALA A 323 -0.24 18.05 -4.27
CA ALA A 323 -0.55 18.02 -5.70
C ALA A 323 -1.95 18.58 -6.02
N LEU A 324 -2.97 18.28 -5.21
CA LEU A 324 -4.30 18.88 -5.32
C LEU A 324 -4.25 20.41 -5.17
N GLU A 325 -3.55 20.92 -4.15
CA GLU A 325 -3.41 22.37 -3.91
C GLU A 325 -2.69 23.07 -5.07
N ARG A 326 -1.71 22.39 -5.68
CA ARG A 326 -0.98 22.88 -6.87
C ARG A 326 -1.72 22.62 -8.19
N LYS A 327 -2.93 22.07 -8.15
CA LYS A 327 -3.74 21.71 -9.34
C LYS A 327 -2.99 20.79 -10.33
N MET A 328 -2.12 19.92 -9.80
CA MET A 328 -1.36 18.96 -10.59
C MET A 328 -2.19 17.68 -10.77
N GLY A 329 -2.54 17.38 -12.02
CA GLY A 329 -3.26 16.17 -12.38
C GLY A 329 -2.36 15.03 -12.85
N GLY A 330 -2.92 13.83 -12.84
CA GLY A 330 -2.26 12.63 -13.33
C GLY A 330 -1.31 12.01 -12.30
N PRO A 331 -0.49 11.05 -12.73
CA PRO A 331 0.45 10.39 -11.84
C PRO A 331 1.51 11.35 -11.30
N ILE A 332 1.65 11.46 -9.98
CA ILE A 332 2.68 12.29 -9.36
C ILE A 332 4.00 11.51 -9.36
N ILE A 333 4.73 11.60 -10.48
CA ILE A 333 5.89 10.75 -10.79
C ILE A 333 6.91 10.65 -9.64
N PRO A 334 7.36 11.73 -8.98
CA PRO A 334 8.32 11.62 -7.89
C PRO A 334 7.77 10.84 -6.69
N ALA A 335 6.51 11.08 -6.33
CA ALA A 335 5.84 10.36 -5.24
C ALA A 335 5.63 8.88 -5.59
N CYS A 336 5.18 8.58 -6.82
CA CYS A 336 5.03 7.20 -7.28
C CYS A 336 6.37 6.46 -7.25
N ALA A 337 7.43 7.03 -7.83
CA ALA A 337 8.74 6.38 -7.92
C ALA A 337 9.34 6.07 -6.53
N TYR A 338 9.18 7.00 -5.58
CA TYR A 338 9.76 6.81 -4.26
C TYR A 338 8.91 5.90 -3.37
N LEU A 339 7.57 6.01 -3.41
CA LEU A 339 6.67 5.36 -2.46
C LEU A 339 6.04 4.06 -2.97
N MET A 340 6.08 3.79 -4.27
CA MET A 340 5.35 2.68 -4.91
C MET A 340 6.31 1.71 -5.63
N LYS A 341 5.98 0.41 -5.64
CA LYS A 341 6.81 -0.64 -6.25
C LYS A 341 6.71 -0.63 -7.78
N HIS A 342 5.56 -0.24 -8.32
CA HIS A 342 5.33 -0.19 -9.76
C HIS A 342 4.94 1.23 -10.21
N PRO A 343 5.90 2.19 -10.21
CA PRO A 343 5.64 3.54 -10.67
C PRO A 343 5.50 3.62 -12.20
N PRO A 344 4.86 4.67 -12.73
CA PRO A 344 4.77 4.89 -14.19
C PRO A 344 6.14 5.11 -14.86
N ARG A 345 7.11 5.61 -14.09
CA ARG A 345 8.51 5.78 -14.51
C ARG A 345 9.41 5.20 -13.43
N GLN A 346 10.20 4.20 -13.80
CA GLN A 346 11.19 3.59 -12.90
C GLN A 346 12.35 4.56 -12.65
N MET A 347 12.79 4.61 -11.39
CA MET A 347 13.96 5.38 -10.93
C MET A 347 14.66 4.55 -9.86
N SER A 348 15.97 4.71 -9.71
CA SER A 348 16.65 4.19 -8.51
C SER A 348 16.12 4.89 -7.26
N ASP A 349 16.14 4.22 -6.11
CA ASP A 349 15.63 4.81 -4.86
C ASP A 349 16.31 6.16 -4.50
N PRO A 350 17.65 6.37 -4.69
CA PRO A 350 18.28 7.68 -4.48
C PRO A 350 17.80 8.78 -5.43
N GLN A 351 17.61 8.45 -6.72
CA GLN A 351 17.08 9.39 -7.71
C GLN A 351 15.63 9.77 -7.39
N ALA A 352 14.80 8.77 -7.06
CA ALA A 352 13.41 8.96 -6.67
C ALA A 352 13.30 9.83 -5.40
N LYS A 353 14.19 9.63 -4.42
CA LYS A 353 14.26 10.47 -3.22
C LYS A 353 14.55 11.92 -3.60
N THR A 354 15.58 12.16 -4.40
CA THR A 354 15.98 13.51 -4.82
C THR A 354 14.84 14.23 -5.54
N ALA A 355 14.24 13.56 -6.53
CA ALA A 355 13.11 14.10 -7.27
C ALA A 355 11.90 14.41 -6.37
N LEU A 356 11.67 13.60 -5.34
CA LEU A 356 10.60 13.83 -4.38
C LEU A 356 10.89 15.01 -3.46
N GLU A 357 12.13 15.17 -3.00
CA GLU A 357 12.55 16.35 -2.24
C GLU A 357 12.41 17.63 -3.05
N ASP A 358 12.76 17.60 -4.34
CA ASP A 358 12.54 18.73 -5.26
C ASP A 358 11.05 19.06 -5.40
N PHE A 359 10.20 18.03 -5.55
CA PHE A 359 8.76 18.21 -5.56
C PHE A 359 8.23 18.83 -4.25
N ILE A 360 8.78 18.44 -3.10
CA ILE A 360 8.34 18.99 -1.81
C ILE A 360 8.72 20.46 -1.67
N ARG A 361 9.90 20.87 -2.18
CA ARG A 361 10.41 22.24 -2.10
C ARG A 361 9.74 23.24 -3.06
N ALA A 362 9.30 22.78 -4.23
CA ALA A 362 8.63 23.60 -5.25
C ALA A 362 7.34 24.24 -4.73
#